data_AF-D2ZPW5-F1
#
_entry.id   AF-D2ZPW5-F1
#
_cell.length_a   1.000
_cell.length_b   1.000
_cell.length_c   1.000
_cell.angle_alpha   90.00
_cell.angle_beta   90.00
_cell.angle_gamma   90.00
#
_symmetry.space_group_name_H-M   'P 1'
#
loop_
_entity.id
_entity.type
_entity.pdbx_description
1 polymer ?
#
loop_
_entity_poly.entity_id
_entity_poly.type
_entity_poly.pdbx_seq_one_letter_code
_entity_poly.pdbx_strand_id
1 'polypeptide(L)'
;MESIEMSKSLKEILSTPIKDTTVSEIRLQVVVGLPLPLIIIYFISLFSPYFISFSFGFLVLGVYMFFIKNIENHFDLYSEEEGKKYSFEGLCVESLLIGLIAFTSFLPFYYHFNKSFGLGVSFGFLIPGILIFIRRKIFTESSRIIEDDDNLELGYHPLAYYILGIVCGFRLLSSSALLFIKYFTKGYPSLLTSIIFLIVSILYLILILSPDLINKVIHFDLRKESSFVKYFILCNIVVEMLIFIAKFLVNFS
;
A
#
# COMPACT_ATOMS: atom_id res chain seq x y z
N MET A 1 18.84 41.56 -71.76
CA MET A 1 20.26 41.23 -71.50
C MET A 1 20.47 41.28 -69.99
N GLU A 2 19.87 40.32 -69.27
CA GLU A 2 19.81 40.31 -67.77
C GLU A 2 19.85 38.88 -67.18
N SER A 3 19.92 37.83 -68.01
CA SER A 3 19.84 36.44 -67.52
C SER A 3 21.20 35.78 -67.23
N ILE A 4 22.32 36.44 -67.52
CA ILE A 4 23.65 35.82 -67.44
C ILE A 4 24.33 36.06 -66.08
N GLU A 5 24.04 37.17 -65.41
CA GLU A 5 24.72 37.59 -64.17
C GLU A 5 24.25 36.82 -62.93
N MET A 6 22.97 36.45 -62.88
CA MET A 6 22.38 35.69 -61.76
C MET A 6 22.92 34.24 -61.67
N SER A 7 23.39 33.65 -62.77
CA SER A 7 23.89 32.26 -62.77
C SER A 7 25.29 32.11 -62.16
N LYS A 8 26.11 33.16 -62.21
CA LYS A 8 27.47 33.14 -61.65
C LYS A 8 27.44 33.19 -60.12
N SER A 9 26.58 34.03 -59.55
CA SER A 9 26.40 34.14 -58.10
C SER A 9 25.92 32.82 -57.47
N LEU A 10 24.99 32.11 -58.11
CA LEU A 10 24.47 30.85 -57.59
C LEU A 10 25.53 29.74 -57.55
N LYS A 11 26.39 29.66 -58.57
CA LYS A 11 27.48 28.68 -58.64
C LYS A 11 28.57 28.93 -57.60
N GLU A 12 28.81 30.19 -57.25
CA GLU A 12 29.79 30.58 -56.24
C GLU A 12 29.29 30.25 -54.83
N ILE A 13 27.99 30.45 -54.56
CA ILE A 13 27.34 30.05 -53.31
C ILE A 13 27.36 28.51 -53.16
N LEU A 14 27.05 27.77 -54.23
CA LEU A 14 27.00 26.30 -54.24
C LEU A 14 28.38 25.61 -54.18
N SER A 15 29.48 26.34 -54.44
CA SER A 15 30.84 25.80 -54.40
C SER A 15 31.58 26.10 -53.10
N THR A 16 30.95 26.79 -52.15
CA THR A 16 31.50 26.94 -50.80
C THR A 16 31.46 25.58 -50.08
N PRO A 17 32.60 25.00 -49.67
CA PRO A 17 32.60 23.73 -48.98
C PRO A 17 31.95 23.92 -47.60
N ILE A 18 30.82 23.27 -47.38
CA ILE A 18 30.17 23.18 -46.08
C ILE A 18 31.16 22.45 -45.16
N LYS A 19 31.81 23.21 -44.29
CA LYS A 19 32.81 22.75 -43.33
C LYS A 19 32.32 21.49 -42.60
N ASP A 20 33.06 20.38 -42.72
CA ASP A 20 32.80 19.06 -42.13
C ASP A 20 32.54 19.06 -40.60
N THR A 21 32.72 20.20 -39.95
CA THR A 21 32.35 20.47 -38.55
C THR A 21 30.86 20.30 -38.25
N THR A 22 29.97 20.30 -39.24
CA THR A 22 28.51 20.22 -38.99
C THR A 22 27.99 18.80 -38.75
N VAL A 23 28.48 17.79 -39.47
CA VAL A 23 27.88 16.44 -39.39
C VAL A 23 28.27 15.70 -38.11
N SER A 24 29.49 15.89 -37.61
CA SER A 24 29.96 15.27 -36.36
C SER A 24 29.34 15.91 -35.11
N GLU A 25 29.20 17.23 -35.09
CA GLU A 25 28.51 17.96 -34.02
C GLU A 25 26.99 17.70 -34.02
N ILE A 26 26.35 17.66 -35.19
CA ILE A 26 24.92 17.29 -35.30
C ILE A 26 24.72 15.83 -34.85
N ARG A 27 25.61 14.91 -35.23
CA ARG A 27 25.54 13.52 -34.74
C ARG A 27 25.74 13.44 -33.22
N LEU A 28 26.67 14.20 -32.64
CA LEU A 28 26.87 14.25 -31.19
C LEU A 28 25.67 14.87 -30.46
N GLN A 29 25.09 15.94 -31.00
CA GLN A 29 23.87 16.57 -30.45
C GLN A 29 22.63 15.67 -30.57
N VAL A 30 22.51 14.86 -31.62
CA VAL A 30 21.40 13.90 -31.76
C VAL A 30 21.63 12.66 -30.89
N VAL A 31 22.86 12.17 -30.77
CA VAL A 31 23.22 10.97 -29.96
C VAL A 31 23.28 11.28 -28.46
N VAL A 32 23.58 12.51 -28.05
CA VAL A 32 23.63 12.90 -26.63
C VAL A 32 22.40 13.72 -26.24
N GLY A 33 21.96 14.64 -27.10
CA GLY A 33 20.87 15.58 -26.82
C GLY A 33 19.47 15.02 -26.97
N LEU A 34 19.26 13.85 -27.58
CA LEU A 34 17.96 13.16 -27.58
C LEU A 34 17.85 12.10 -26.46
N PRO A 35 18.86 11.26 -26.21
CA PRO A 35 18.79 10.25 -25.16
C PRO A 35 18.85 10.86 -23.77
N LEU A 36 19.62 11.93 -23.54
CA LEU A 36 19.76 12.52 -22.20
C LEU A 36 18.42 13.11 -21.69
N PRO A 37 17.67 13.91 -22.47
CA PRO A 37 16.34 14.36 -22.06
C PRO A 37 15.35 13.21 -21.92
N LEU A 38 15.41 12.18 -22.77
CA LEU A 38 14.57 10.99 -22.63
C LEU A 38 14.89 10.20 -21.36
N ILE A 39 16.17 10.08 -20.99
CA ILE A 39 16.62 9.46 -19.74
C ILE A 39 16.17 10.32 -18.55
N ILE A 40 16.27 11.65 -18.64
CA ILE A 40 15.81 12.57 -17.58
C ILE A 40 14.28 12.51 -17.43
N ILE A 41 13.51 12.53 -18.53
CA ILE A 41 12.05 12.37 -18.53
C ILE A 41 11.68 10.98 -18.01
N TYR A 42 12.42 9.93 -18.39
CA TYR A 42 12.24 8.58 -17.86
C TYR A 42 12.52 8.54 -16.35
N PHE A 43 13.58 9.19 -15.87
CA PHE A 43 13.88 9.28 -14.44
C PHE A 43 12.81 10.07 -13.68
N ILE A 44 12.41 11.24 -14.19
CA ILE A 44 11.35 12.06 -13.58
C ILE A 44 10.03 11.29 -13.58
N SER A 45 9.66 10.60 -14.67
CA SER A 45 8.44 9.79 -14.72
C SER A 45 8.51 8.52 -13.87
N LEU A 46 9.71 7.99 -13.63
CA LEU A 46 9.94 6.88 -12.71
C LEU A 46 9.76 7.33 -11.26
N PHE A 47 10.25 8.51 -10.87
CA PHE A 47 10.20 9.00 -9.48
C PHE A 47 8.96 9.85 -9.15
N SER A 48 8.34 10.49 -10.14
CA SER A 48 7.20 11.40 -9.96
C SER A 48 6.00 10.71 -9.29
N PRO A 49 5.57 9.49 -9.67
CA PRO A 49 4.47 8.81 -8.99
C PRO A 49 4.76 8.53 -7.52
N TYR A 50 6.00 8.19 -7.16
CA TYR A 50 6.43 8.01 -5.77
C TYR A 50 6.45 9.33 -5.01
N PHE A 51 6.98 10.39 -5.62
CA PHE A 51 7.02 11.72 -5.00
C PHE A 51 5.62 12.29 -4.76
N ILE A 52 4.70 12.14 -5.72
CA ILE A 52 3.31 12.57 -5.61
C ILE A 52 2.62 11.81 -4.47
N SER A 53 2.78 10.49 -4.43
CA SER A 53 2.18 9.63 -3.40
C SER A 53 2.76 9.89 -2.01
N PHE A 54 4.08 10.03 -1.90
CA PHE A 54 4.74 10.42 -0.66
C PHE A 54 4.23 11.79 -0.19
N SER A 55 4.13 12.77 -1.09
CA SER A 55 3.56 14.09 -0.80
C SER A 55 2.09 13.99 -0.38
N PHE A 56 1.32 13.08 -0.96
CA PHE A 56 -0.07 12.81 -0.55
C PHE A 56 -0.14 12.18 0.85
N GLY A 57 0.79 11.29 1.20
CA GLY A 57 0.94 10.77 2.55
C GLY A 57 1.24 11.86 3.58
N PHE A 58 2.14 12.80 3.25
CA PHE A 58 2.39 13.99 4.08
C PHE A 58 1.20 14.95 4.13
N LEU A 59 0.41 15.05 3.06
CA LEU A 59 -0.84 15.81 3.08
C LEU A 59 -1.85 15.18 4.04
N VAL A 60 -2.01 13.85 4.02
CA VAL A 60 -2.86 13.14 5.00
C VAL A 60 -2.38 13.38 6.43
N LEU A 61 -1.07 13.32 6.66
CA LEU A 61 -0.47 13.65 7.97
C LEU A 61 -0.72 15.12 8.36
N GLY A 62 -0.56 16.06 7.42
CA GLY A 62 -0.77 17.49 7.65
C GLY A 62 -2.22 17.83 7.95
N VAL A 63 -3.16 17.22 7.23
CA VAL A 63 -4.61 17.30 7.51
C VAL A 63 -4.89 16.74 8.89
N TYR A 64 -4.33 15.59 9.24
CA TYR A 64 -4.48 15.01 10.58
C TYR A 64 -3.96 15.95 11.67
N MET A 65 -2.73 16.48 11.55
CA MET A 65 -2.17 17.42 12.52
C MET A 65 -3.01 18.70 12.64
N PHE A 66 -3.62 19.15 11.55
CA PHE A 66 -4.50 20.32 11.55
C PHE A 66 -5.81 20.05 12.31
N PHE A 67 -6.40 18.86 12.12
CA PHE A 67 -7.66 18.47 12.76
C PHE A 67 -7.47 17.80 14.12
N ILE A 68 -6.24 17.57 14.59
CA ILE A 68 -6.00 16.78 15.79
C ILE A 68 -6.74 17.34 17.00
N LYS A 69 -6.79 18.66 17.19
CA LYS A 69 -7.57 19.29 18.27
C LYS A 69 -9.07 19.02 18.19
N ASN A 70 -9.63 18.94 16.99
CA ASN A 70 -11.06 18.62 16.81
C ASN A 70 -11.32 17.13 17.02
N ILE A 71 -10.36 16.28 16.67
CA ILE A 71 -10.41 14.83 16.90
C ILE A 71 -10.23 14.54 18.39
N GLU A 72 -9.30 15.20 19.08
CA GLU A 72 -9.05 15.12 20.53
C GLU A 72 -10.29 15.46 21.35
N ASN A 73 -11.03 16.49 20.95
CA ASN A 73 -12.26 16.87 21.65
C ASN A 73 -13.42 15.89 21.42
N HIS A 74 -13.34 15.05 20.39
CA HIS A 74 -14.42 14.12 20.01
C HIS A 74 -14.12 12.66 20.37
N PHE A 75 -12.84 12.30 20.35
CA PHE A 75 -12.29 11.00 20.67
C PHE A 75 -11.32 11.18 21.82
N ASP A 76 -11.49 10.42 22.89
CA ASP A 76 -10.64 10.51 24.07
C ASP A 76 -9.26 9.90 23.77
N LEU A 77 -8.42 10.62 23.00
CA LEU A 77 -7.24 10.06 22.32
C LEU A 77 -6.07 9.75 23.26
N TYR A 78 -5.94 10.47 24.37
CA TYR A 78 -4.81 10.35 25.29
C TYR A 78 -5.14 9.39 26.43
N SER A 79 -4.14 8.65 26.89
CA SER A 79 -4.34 7.78 28.05
C SER A 79 -4.24 8.60 29.33
N GLU A 80 -5.11 8.30 30.30
CA GLU A 80 -4.98 8.79 31.68
C GLU A 80 -3.96 7.96 32.49
N GLU A 81 -3.48 6.81 31.96
CA GLU A 81 -2.50 5.95 32.62
C GLU A 81 -1.08 6.53 32.51
N GLU A 82 -0.35 6.56 33.63
CA GLU A 82 1.05 7.00 33.65
C GLU A 82 1.92 6.17 32.70
N GLY A 83 2.67 6.86 31.83
CA GLY A 83 3.60 6.24 30.88
C GLY A 83 2.99 5.85 29.52
N LYS A 84 1.67 5.96 29.32
CA LYS A 84 1.04 5.73 28.01
C LYS A 84 0.64 7.03 27.34
N LYS A 85 1.04 7.17 26.06
CA LYS A 85 0.72 8.37 25.27
C LYS A 85 -0.70 8.35 24.73
N TYR A 86 -1.21 7.20 24.29
CA TYR A 86 -2.52 7.10 23.63
C TYR A 86 -3.43 6.08 24.33
N SER A 87 -4.72 6.39 24.41
CA SER A 87 -5.76 5.46 24.83
C SER A 87 -6.03 4.41 23.74
N PHE A 88 -6.76 3.36 24.05
CA PHE A 88 -7.18 2.38 23.03
C PHE A 88 -8.02 3.00 21.90
N GLU A 89 -8.85 4.01 22.19
CA GLU A 89 -9.59 4.75 21.16
C GLU A 89 -8.60 5.55 20.29
N GLY A 90 -7.60 6.18 20.90
CA GLY A 90 -6.51 6.86 20.21
C GLY A 90 -5.72 5.95 19.29
N LEU A 91 -5.39 4.74 19.75
CA LEU A 91 -4.70 3.72 18.95
C LEU A 91 -5.55 3.20 17.77
N CYS A 92 -6.88 3.18 17.88
CA CYS A 92 -7.75 2.86 16.75
C CYS A 92 -7.70 3.94 15.66
N VAL A 93 -7.72 5.22 16.07
CA VAL A 93 -7.58 6.36 15.16
C VAL A 93 -6.20 6.38 14.51
N GLU A 94 -5.15 6.14 15.30
CA GLU A 94 -3.77 6.06 14.81
C GLU A 94 -3.60 4.93 13.78
N SER A 95 -4.19 3.76 14.03
CA SER A 95 -4.16 2.63 13.09
C SER A 95 -4.81 2.97 11.75
N LEU A 96 -5.92 3.73 11.75
CA LEU A 96 -6.54 4.21 10.52
C LEU A 96 -5.63 5.21 9.78
N LEU A 97 -5.01 6.12 10.51
CA LEU A 97 -4.10 7.12 9.93
C LEU A 97 -2.88 6.45 9.28
N ILE A 98 -2.24 5.51 9.99
CA ILE A 98 -1.14 4.70 9.46
C ILE A 98 -1.60 3.97 8.20
N GLY A 99 -2.80 3.38 8.23
CA GLY A 99 -3.39 2.70 7.08
C GLY A 99 -3.56 3.60 5.86
N LEU A 100 -4.04 4.83 6.04
CA LEU A 100 -4.21 5.82 4.97
C LEU A 100 -2.86 6.32 4.41
N ILE A 101 -1.89 6.58 5.27
CA ILE A 101 -0.54 7.01 4.86
C ILE A 101 0.15 5.88 4.10
N ALA A 102 0.12 4.66 4.61
CA ALA A 102 0.71 3.51 3.95
C ALA A 102 0.00 3.19 2.62
N PHE A 103 -1.35 3.25 2.58
CA PHE A 103 -2.11 3.06 1.35
C PHE A 103 -1.65 4.02 0.26
N THR A 104 -1.60 5.31 0.57
CA THR A 104 -1.19 6.34 -0.39
C THR A 104 0.27 6.15 -0.79
N SER A 105 1.18 5.89 0.16
CA SER A 105 2.62 5.72 -0.05
C SER A 105 2.99 4.48 -0.88
N PHE A 106 2.25 3.38 -0.71
CA PHE A 106 2.53 2.12 -1.43
C PHE A 106 1.78 1.98 -2.76
N LEU A 107 0.77 2.82 -3.02
CA LEU A 107 0.00 2.74 -4.27
C LEU A 107 0.85 2.90 -5.54
N PRO A 108 1.89 3.76 -5.60
CA PRO A 108 2.77 3.84 -6.77
C PRO A 108 3.55 2.57 -7.08
N PHE A 109 3.79 1.71 -6.08
CA PHE A 109 4.49 0.44 -6.30
C PHE A 109 3.68 -0.48 -7.24
N TYR A 110 2.36 -0.29 -7.34
CA TYR A 110 1.55 -0.93 -8.37
C TYR A 110 2.03 -0.60 -9.80
N TYR A 111 2.43 0.64 -10.06
CA TYR A 111 2.75 1.10 -11.42
C TYR A 111 4.13 0.67 -11.90
N HIS A 112 5.08 0.44 -10.97
CA HIS A 112 6.49 0.26 -11.30
C HIS A 112 7.12 -1.05 -10.83
N PHE A 113 6.49 -1.75 -9.88
CA PHE A 113 6.95 -3.04 -9.38
C PHE A 113 5.92 -4.14 -9.67
N ASN A 114 5.94 -5.21 -8.87
CA ASN A 114 4.94 -6.27 -8.93
C ASN A 114 3.56 -5.69 -8.58
N LYS A 115 2.68 -5.58 -9.58
CA LYS A 115 1.30 -5.07 -9.46
C LYS A 115 0.51 -5.72 -8.31
N SER A 116 0.65 -7.04 -8.13
CA SER A 116 -0.03 -7.79 -7.07
C SER A 116 0.53 -7.43 -5.69
N PHE A 117 1.85 -7.24 -5.60
CA PHE A 117 2.50 -6.77 -4.37
C PHE A 117 1.99 -5.38 -4.01
N GLY A 118 2.08 -4.40 -4.93
CA GLY A 118 1.66 -3.02 -4.67
C GLY A 118 0.21 -2.90 -4.18
N LEU A 119 -0.74 -3.54 -4.88
CA LEU A 119 -2.15 -3.54 -4.45
C LEU A 119 -2.34 -4.24 -3.10
N GLY A 120 -1.72 -5.41 -2.91
CA GLY A 120 -1.88 -6.16 -1.67
C GLY A 120 -1.27 -5.47 -0.45
N VAL A 121 -0.12 -4.80 -0.60
CA VAL A 121 0.47 -3.99 0.48
C VAL A 121 -0.45 -2.82 0.81
N SER A 122 -0.83 -2.01 -0.19
CA SER A 122 -1.66 -0.82 0.02
C SER A 122 -2.98 -1.17 0.73
N PHE A 123 -3.73 -2.14 0.20
CA PHE A 123 -4.99 -2.56 0.83
C PHE A 123 -4.78 -3.35 2.13
N GLY A 124 -3.65 -4.06 2.26
CA GLY A 124 -3.25 -4.76 3.49
C GLY A 124 -3.00 -3.84 4.68
N PHE A 125 -2.59 -2.59 4.45
CA PHE A 125 -2.53 -1.57 5.50
C PHE A 125 -3.87 -0.86 5.71
N LEU A 126 -4.60 -0.55 4.63
CA LEU A 126 -5.83 0.22 4.69
C LEU A 126 -6.99 -0.54 5.34
N ILE A 127 -7.26 -1.76 4.87
CA ILE A 127 -8.46 -2.51 5.27
C ILE A 127 -8.44 -2.82 6.78
N PRO A 128 -7.35 -3.31 7.38
CA PRO A 128 -7.29 -3.50 8.82
C PRO A 128 -7.53 -2.22 9.62
N GLY A 129 -7.00 -1.08 9.16
CA GLY A 129 -7.18 0.22 9.82
C GLY A 129 -8.65 0.66 9.80
N ILE A 130 -9.32 0.50 8.65
CA ILE A 130 -10.77 0.77 8.51
C ILE A 130 -11.57 -0.16 9.43
N LEU A 131 -11.27 -1.46 9.44
CA LEU A 131 -12.02 -2.45 10.22
C LEU A 131 -11.89 -2.21 11.72
N ILE A 132 -10.68 -1.92 12.20
CA ILE A 132 -10.46 -1.57 13.61
C ILE A 132 -11.19 -0.29 13.97
N PHE A 133 -11.12 0.75 13.13
CA PHE A 133 -11.79 2.02 13.40
C PHE A 133 -13.33 1.91 13.43
N ILE A 134 -13.93 1.17 12.50
CA ILE A 134 -15.38 0.90 12.51
C ILE A 134 -15.78 0.13 13.77
N ARG A 135 -14.92 -0.80 14.22
CA ARG A 135 -15.15 -1.64 15.39
C ARG A 135 -14.55 -1.11 16.69
N ARG A 136 -14.12 0.15 16.75
CA ARG A 136 -13.40 0.73 17.89
C ARG A 136 -14.09 0.53 19.24
N LYS A 137 -15.44 0.48 19.26
CA LYS A 137 -16.24 0.17 20.46
C LYS A 137 -15.95 -1.19 21.11
N ILE A 138 -15.30 -2.11 20.41
CA ILE A 138 -14.85 -3.40 20.94
C ILE A 138 -13.44 -3.28 21.54
N PHE A 139 -12.59 -2.43 20.97
CA PHE A 139 -11.22 -2.22 21.39
C PHE A 139 -11.17 -1.12 22.45
N THR A 140 -11.63 -1.44 23.66
CA THR A 140 -11.70 -0.49 24.78
C THR A 140 -10.78 -0.90 25.92
N GLU A 141 -10.37 0.05 26.75
CA GLU A 141 -9.58 -0.23 27.96
C GLU A 141 -10.30 -1.20 28.91
N SER A 142 -11.63 -1.12 28.97
CA SER A 142 -12.48 -2.07 29.71
C SER A 142 -12.43 -3.52 29.20
N SER A 143 -11.80 -3.77 28.05
CA SER A 143 -11.54 -5.13 27.57
C SER A 143 -10.38 -5.80 28.29
N ARG A 144 -9.54 -5.06 29.03
CA ARG A 144 -8.44 -5.63 29.81
C ARG A 144 -8.99 -6.39 31.03
N ILE A 145 -8.36 -7.52 31.35
CA ILE A 145 -8.66 -8.30 32.55
C ILE A 145 -7.67 -7.87 33.63
N ILE A 146 -8.18 -7.65 34.84
CA ILE A 146 -7.37 -7.46 36.04
C ILE A 146 -7.17 -8.85 36.65
N GLU A 147 -5.93 -9.33 36.69
CA GLU A 147 -5.58 -10.53 37.45
C GLU A 147 -5.21 -10.19 38.89
N ASP A 148 -5.24 -11.20 39.77
CA ASP A 148 -5.11 -11.09 41.24
C ASP A 148 -3.82 -10.38 41.75
N ASP A 149 -2.83 -10.13 40.88
CA ASP A 149 -1.55 -9.45 41.17
C ASP A 149 -1.49 -7.99 40.63
N ASP A 150 -2.63 -7.34 40.36
CA ASP A 150 -2.74 -5.98 39.77
C ASP A 150 -2.05 -5.83 38.38
N ASN A 151 -1.61 -6.93 37.77
CA ASN A 151 -1.09 -6.92 36.41
C ASN A 151 -2.25 -6.88 35.41
N LEU A 152 -2.31 -5.79 34.62
CA LEU A 152 -3.26 -5.65 33.53
C LEU A 152 -2.86 -6.55 32.36
N GLU A 153 -3.75 -7.46 31.97
CA GLU A 153 -3.56 -8.25 30.76
C GLU A 153 -3.72 -7.40 29.48
N LEU A 154 -3.28 -7.96 28.34
CA LEU A 154 -3.25 -7.29 27.02
C LEU A 154 -4.59 -6.66 26.62
N GLY A 155 -5.71 -7.33 26.94
CA GLY A 155 -7.04 -6.96 26.43
C GLY A 155 -7.14 -7.12 24.91
N TYR A 156 -8.14 -6.49 24.30
CA TYR A 156 -8.20 -6.38 22.84
C TYR A 156 -7.36 -5.19 22.39
N HIS A 157 -6.04 -5.35 22.42
CA HIS A 157 -5.11 -4.25 22.13
C HIS A 157 -5.14 -3.83 20.63
N PRO A 158 -5.58 -2.60 20.28
CA PRO A 158 -5.82 -2.20 18.89
C PRO A 158 -4.61 -2.42 17.96
N LEU A 159 -3.42 -1.98 18.37
CA LEU A 159 -2.21 -2.14 17.55
C LEU A 159 -1.80 -3.60 17.32
N ALA A 160 -2.02 -4.48 18.29
CA ALA A 160 -1.67 -5.89 18.16
C ALA A 160 -2.56 -6.55 17.09
N TYR A 161 -3.86 -6.25 17.13
CA TYR A 161 -4.80 -6.68 16.09
C TYR A 161 -4.54 -5.99 14.75
N TYR A 162 -4.08 -4.73 14.74
CA TYR A 162 -3.70 -4.04 13.51
C TYR A 162 -2.52 -4.74 12.81
N ILE A 163 -1.47 -5.09 13.57
CA ILE A 163 -0.32 -5.84 13.05
C ILE A 163 -0.75 -7.21 12.53
N LEU A 164 -1.58 -7.94 13.28
CA LEU A 164 -2.16 -9.21 12.81
C LEU A 164 -2.91 -9.04 11.48
N GLY A 165 -3.74 -8.00 11.41
CA GLY A 165 -4.51 -7.64 10.22
C GLY A 165 -3.62 -7.31 9.02
N ILE A 166 -2.53 -6.57 9.21
CA ILE A 166 -1.57 -6.25 8.15
C ILE A 166 -0.90 -7.53 7.65
N VAL A 167 -0.36 -8.35 8.56
CA VAL A 167 0.39 -9.58 8.22
C VAL A 167 -0.47 -10.60 7.47
N CYS A 168 -1.75 -10.73 7.85
CA CYS A 168 -2.69 -11.58 7.13
C CYS A 168 -3.20 -10.91 5.84
N GLY A 169 -3.53 -9.63 5.92
CA GLY A 169 -4.16 -8.85 4.86
C GLY A 169 -3.26 -8.65 3.65
N PHE A 170 -2.00 -8.29 3.87
CA PHE A 170 -0.99 -8.22 2.81
C PHE A 170 -1.03 -9.47 1.94
N ARG A 171 -0.98 -10.63 2.59
CA ARG A 171 -0.78 -11.92 1.96
C ARG A 171 -2.02 -12.39 1.19
N LEU A 172 -3.20 -12.22 1.79
CA LEU A 172 -4.48 -12.55 1.17
C LEU A 172 -4.83 -11.60 0.03
N LEU A 173 -4.63 -10.30 0.22
CA LEU A 173 -5.00 -9.28 -0.77
C LEU A 173 -4.01 -9.24 -1.92
N SER A 174 -2.71 -9.47 -1.69
CA SER A 174 -1.75 -9.70 -2.78
C SER A 174 -2.13 -10.91 -3.62
N SER A 175 -2.49 -12.02 -2.98
CA SER A 175 -2.92 -13.24 -3.69
C SER A 175 -4.21 -13.01 -4.47
N SER A 176 -5.18 -12.30 -3.88
CA SER A 176 -6.40 -11.86 -4.56
C SER A 176 -6.09 -11.01 -5.79
N ALA A 177 -5.25 -9.98 -5.63
CA ALA A 177 -4.82 -9.12 -6.74
C ALA A 177 -4.10 -9.91 -7.84
N LEU A 178 -3.29 -10.91 -7.47
CA LEU A 178 -2.61 -11.78 -8.43
C LEU A 178 -3.60 -12.55 -9.30
N LEU A 179 -4.67 -13.11 -8.70
CA LEU A 179 -5.72 -13.84 -9.44
C LEU A 179 -6.40 -12.92 -10.48
N PHE A 180 -6.77 -11.71 -10.08
CA PHE A 180 -7.34 -10.72 -11.01
C PHE A 180 -6.37 -10.36 -12.14
N ILE A 181 -5.10 -10.08 -11.82
CA ILE A 181 -4.08 -9.77 -12.82
C ILE A 181 -3.91 -10.94 -13.79
N LYS A 182 -3.89 -12.18 -13.31
CA LYS A 182 -3.78 -13.39 -14.13
C LYS A 182 -4.99 -13.58 -15.03
N TYR A 183 -6.21 -13.36 -14.52
CA TYR A 183 -7.41 -13.35 -15.34
C TYR A 183 -7.30 -12.35 -16.50
N PHE A 184 -6.93 -11.09 -16.24
CA PHE A 184 -6.83 -10.07 -17.30
C PHE A 184 -5.67 -10.27 -18.26
N THR A 185 -4.60 -10.97 -17.86
CA THR A 185 -3.40 -11.15 -18.70
C THR A 185 -3.33 -12.51 -19.41
N LYS A 186 -3.95 -13.54 -18.84
CA LYS A 186 -3.87 -14.92 -19.32
C LYS A 186 -5.23 -15.60 -19.51
N GLY A 187 -6.33 -14.98 -19.05
CA GLY A 187 -7.68 -15.54 -19.12
C GLY A 187 -8.01 -16.58 -18.04
N TYR A 188 -7.05 -16.95 -17.19
CA TYR A 188 -7.23 -17.90 -16.09
C TYR A 188 -6.58 -17.40 -14.79
N PRO A 189 -7.11 -17.77 -13.61
CA PRO A 189 -8.36 -18.49 -13.40
C PRO A 189 -9.59 -17.61 -13.73
N SER A 190 -10.79 -18.19 -13.70
CA SER A 190 -12.01 -17.45 -14.06
C SER A 190 -12.22 -16.19 -13.21
N LEU A 191 -12.90 -15.18 -13.76
CA LEU A 191 -13.25 -13.96 -13.03
C LEU A 191 -14.05 -14.28 -11.76
N LEU A 192 -14.98 -15.23 -11.85
CA LEU A 192 -15.79 -15.70 -10.72
C LEU A 192 -14.90 -16.24 -9.60
N THR A 193 -13.91 -17.08 -9.92
CA THR A 193 -12.95 -17.61 -8.96
C THR A 193 -12.18 -16.48 -8.27
N SER A 194 -11.73 -15.48 -9.03
CA SER A 194 -10.99 -14.33 -8.51
C SER A 194 -11.85 -13.49 -7.55
N ILE A 195 -13.13 -13.26 -7.89
CA ILE A 195 -14.09 -12.54 -7.05
C ILE A 195 -14.37 -13.32 -5.76
N ILE A 196 -14.64 -14.63 -5.86
CA ILE A 196 -14.90 -15.47 -4.68
C ILE A 196 -13.70 -15.43 -3.73
N PHE A 197 -12.49 -15.55 -4.25
CA PHE A 197 -11.28 -15.52 -3.41
C PHE A 197 -11.08 -14.17 -2.70
N LEU A 198 -11.38 -13.06 -3.39
CA LEU A 198 -11.35 -11.72 -2.77
C LEU A 198 -12.39 -11.58 -1.65
N ILE A 199 -13.62 -12.06 -1.87
CA ILE A 199 -14.68 -12.02 -0.86
C ILE A 199 -14.26 -12.84 0.36
N VAL A 200 -13.78 -14.07 0.16
CA VAL A 200 -13.29 -14.93 1.25
C VAL A 200 -12.14 -14.26 2.01
N SER A 201 -11.21 -13.62 1.30
CA SER A 201 -10.10 -12.88 1.90
C SER A 201 -10.58 -11.74 2.80
N ILE A 202 -11.54 -10.94 2.34
CA ILE A 202 -12.10 -9.81 3.11
C ILE A 202 -12.90 -10.33 4.30
N LEU A 203 -13.74 -11.35 4.11
CA LEU A 203 -14.51 -11.96 5.20
C LEU A 203 -13.61 -12.55 6.28
N TYR A 204 -12.52 -13.19 5.87
CA TYR A 204 -11.51 -13.70 6.81
C TYR A 204 -10.83 -12.56 7.57
N LEU A 205 -10.48 -11.45 6.91
CA LEU A 205 -9.92 -10.27 7.59
C LEU A 205 -10.89 -9.67 8.60
N ILE A 206 -12.17 -9.57 8.25
CA ILE A 206 -13.22 -9.14 9.18
C ILE A 206 -13.24 -10.07 10.39
N LEU A 207 -13.27 -11.38 10.16
CA LEU A 207 -13.33 -12.38 11.22
C LEU A 207 -12.13 -12.27 12.16
N ILE A 208 -10.90 -12.18 11.64
CA ILE A 208 -9.73 -12.18 12.51
C ILE A 208 -9.59 -10.90 13.35
N LEU A 209 -10.13 -9.79 12.84
CA LEU A 209 -10.22 -8.49 13.51
C LEU A 209 -11.52 -8.32 14.31
N SER A 210 -12.22 -9.42 14.55
CA SER A 210 -13.41 -9.50 15.40
C SER A 210 -13.12 -10.31 16.67
N PRO A 211 -12.25 -9.84 17.57
CA PRO A 211 -11.85 -10.62 18.74
C PRO A 211 -13.04 -11.04 19.61
N ASP A 212 -14.04 -10.18 19.78
CA ASP A 212 -15.29 -10.46 20.51
C ASP A 212 -16.12 -11.61 19.92
N LEU A 213 -16.03 -11.83 18.60
CA LEU A 213 -16.71 -12.95 17.93
C LEU A 213 -15.89 -14.23 18.08
N ILE A 214 -14.59 -14.14 17.83
CA ILE A 214 -13.69 -15.29 17.90
C ILE A 214 -13.56 -15.81 19.34
N ASN A 215 -13.48 -14.93 20.33
CA ASN A 215 -13.35 -15.30 21.75
C ASN A 215 -14.55 -16.11 22.25
N LYS A 216 -15.71 -16.06 21.57
CA LYS A 216 -16.88 -16.91 21.86
C LYS A 216 -16.76 -18.32 21.28
N VAL A 217 -15.91 -18.51 20.29
CA VAL A 217 -15.76 -19.76 19.53
C VAL A 217 -14.56 -20.56 20.01
N ILE A 218 -13.46 -19.88 20.35
CA ILE A 218 -12.22 -20.54 20.78
C ILE A 218 -12.22 -20.84 22.28
N HIS A 219 -11.46 -21.85 22.69
CA HIS A 219 -11.41 -22.31 24.09
C HIS A 219 -10.39 -21.57 24.96
N PHE A 220 -9.85 -20.43 24.52
CA PHE A 220 -8.86 -19.66 25.26
C PHE A 220 -9.15 -18.17 25.14
N ASP A 221 -8.87 -17.40 26.19
CA ASP A 221 -9.24 -15.99 26.24
C ASP A 221 -8.23 -15.12 25.47
N LEU A 222 -8.68 -14.48 24.39
CA LEU A 222 -7.86 -13.59 23.55
C LEU A 222 -7.37 -12.31 24.23
N ARG A 223 -7.88 -12.01 25.44
CA ARG A 223 -7.43 -10.88 26.24
C ARG A 223 -6.08 -11.14 26.92
N LYS A 224 -5.64 -12.41 27.00
CA LYS A 224 -4.31 -12.78 27.50
C LYS A 224 -3.27 -12.67 26.39
N GLU A 225 -2.08 -12.17 26.71
CA GLU A 225 -0.98 -12.07 25.74
C GLU A 225 -0.58 -13.44 25.16
N SER A 226 -0.39 -14.45 26.02
CA SER A 226 0.00 -15.80 25.59
C SER A 226 -1.04 -16.45 24.68
N SER A 227 -2.32 -16.19 24.92
CA SER A 227 -3.44 -16.63 24.08
C SER A 227 -3.50 -15.88 22.76
N PHE A 228 -3.26 -14.56 22.77
CA PHE A 228 -3.17 -13.77 21.54
C PHE A 228 -2.04 -14.26 20.63
N VAL A 229 -0.87 -14.62 21.17
CA VAL A 229 0.24 -15.19 20.37
C VAL A 229 -0.17 -16.51 19.71
N LYS A 230 -0.85 -17.41 20.44
CA LYS A 230 -1.39 -18.65 19.85
C LYS A 230 -2.37 -18.37 18.72
N TYR A 231 -3.27 -17.40 18.93
CA TYR A 231 -4.21 -16.95 17.94
C TYR A 231 -3.53 -16.36 16.70
N PHE A 232 -2.51 -15.52 16.90
CA PHE A 232 -1.70 -14.95 15.82
C PHE A 232 -1.13 -16.05 14.94
N ILE A 233 -0.51 -17.08 15.54
CA ILE A 233 0.05 -18.23 14.81
C ILE A 233 -1.05 -18.98 14.05
N LEU A 234 -2.19 -19.26 14.70
CA LEU A 234 -3.31 -19.96 14.07
C LEU A 234 -3.83 -19.23 12.83
N CYS A 235 -4.02 -17.91 12.94
CA CYS A 235 -4.45 -17.08 11.82
C CYS A 235 -3.49 -17.16 10.64
N ASN A 236 -2.18 -17.14 10.91
CA ASN A 236 -1.14 -17.23 9.90
C ASN A 236 -1.16 -18.58 9.18
N ILE A 237 -1.38 -19.69 9.91
CA ILE A 237 -1.49 -21.04 9.32
C ILE A 237 -2.68 -21.10 8.36
N VAL A 238 -3.84 -20.56 8.75
CA VAL A 238 -5.03 -20.54 7.88
C VAL A 238 -4.80 -19.69 6.63
N VAL A 239 -4.12 -18.54 6.76
CA VAL A 239 -3.73 -17.72 5.60
C VAL A 239 -2.84 -18.49 4.64
N GLU A 240 -1.84 -19.23 5.13
CA GLU A 240 -0.98 -20.04 4.27
C GLU A 240 -1.76 -21.14 3.53
N MET A 241 -2.73 -21.78 4.19
CA MET A 241 -3.62 -22.75 3.53
C MET A 241 -4.44 -22.10 2.41
N LEU A 242 -5.03 -20.92 2.65
CA LEU A 242 -5.77 -20.19 1.62
C LEU A 242 -4.88 -19.77 0.43
N ILE A 243 -3.65 -19.35 0.71
CA ILE A 243 -2.68 -19.00 -0.33
C ILE A 243 -2.25 -20.22 -1.13
N PHE A 244 -2.06 -21.37 -0.49
CA PHE A 244 -1.77 -22.62 -1.17
C PHE A 244 -2.88 -22.97 -2.17
N ILE A 245 -4.15 -22.82 -1.75
CA ILE A 245 -5.31 -23.00 -2.64
C ILE A 245 -5.26 -22.00 -3.81
N ALA A 246 -4.98 -20.71 -3.55
CA ALA A 246 -4.84 -19.71 -4.62
C ALA A 246 -3.76 -20.06 -5.64
N LYS A 247 -2.58 -20.52 -5.17
CA LYS A 247 -1.48 -20.96 -6.02
C LYS A 247 -1.87 -22.18 -6.86
N PHE A 248 -2.58 -23.14 -6.25
CA PHE A 248 -3.09 -24.30 -6.97
C PHE A 248 -4.06 -23.88 -8.09
N LEU A 249 -5.00 -22.98 -7.80
CA LEU A 249 -5.93 -22.43 -8.78
C LEU A 249 -5.22 -21.72 -9.95
N VAL A 250 -4.11 -21.02 -9.69
CA VAL A 250 -3.33 -20.35 -10.74
C VAL A 250 -2.51 -21.31 -11.60
N ASN A 251 -1.99 -22.40 -11.03
CA ASN A 251 -1.03 -23.26 -11.73
C ASN A 251 -1.67 -24.46 -12.43
N PHE A 252 -2.90 -24.82 -12.06
CA PHE A 252 -3.61 -25.99 -12.59
C PHE A 252 -4.95 -25.64 -13.27
N SER A 253 -5.15 -24.38 -13.67
CA SER A 253 -6.22 -23.94 -14.59
C SER A 253 -5.66 -23.55 -15.96
#